data_AF-A0A929RVU4-F1
#
_entry.id   AF-A0A929RVU4-F1
#
_cell.length_a   1.000
_cell.length_b   1.000
_cell.length_c   1.000
_cell.angle_alpha   90.00
_cell.angle_beta   90.00
_cell.angle_gamma   90.00
#
_symmetry.space_group_name_H-M   'P 1'
#
loop_
_entity.id
_entity.type
_entity.pdbx_description
1 polymer ?
#
loop_
_entity_poly.entity_id
_entity_poly.type
_entity_poly.pdbx_seq_one_letter_code
_entity_poly.pdbx_strand_id
1 'polypeptide(L)'
;MKIKNEKELFEFVCDKEGFSPKYHKPFLNKEDGNVWATDGRILLIISPERLEQKYMEDSLKVTSCVWESAPKVVRLESIEKALLACPQVEEKISTKCDECGGIGEVWWTYKDKHGERHDKDWDCPICYGEGIKSRGTGQLHADPYFLIKLGEAYFSAKYIEKLKRCMRLLDSDYALLTANSPRGASVFQTDNAKIMLMPHPISKESNDGICVSVELEENESLAL
;
A
#
# COMPACT_ATOMS: atom_id res chain seq x y z
N MET A 1 5.29 4.35 -25.65
CA MET A 1 6.59 4.18 -24.97
C MET A 1 6.47 3.03 -23.98
N LYS A 2 7.53 2.25 -23.75
CA LYS A 2 7.56 1.20 -22.71
C LYS A 2 7.83 1.81 -21.34
N ILE A 3 7.29 1.20 -20.28
CA ILE A 3 7.52 1.60 -18.89
C ILE A 3 8.94 1.17 -18.49
N LYS A 4 9.79 2.13 -18.09
CA LYS A 4 11.20 1.86 -17.77
C LYS A 4 11.39 1.12 -16.44
N ASN A 5 10.53 1.39 -15.46
CA ASN A 5 10.64 0.88 -14.08
C ASN A 5 9.69 -0.30 -13.82
N GLU A 6 9.41 -1.09 -14.84
CA GLU A 6 8.41 -2.17 -14.82
C GLU A 6 8.58 -3.14 -13.64
N LYS A 7 9.82 -3.63 -13.43
CA LYS A 7 10.12 -4.58 -12.35
C LYS A 7 9.84 -3.97 -10.98
N GLU A 8 10.32 -2.76 -10.72
CA GLU A 8 10.12 -2.08 -9.44
C GLU A 8 8.63 -1.80 -9.19
N LEU A 9 7.88 -1.39 -10.22
CA LEU A 9 6.45 -1.14 -10.13
C LEU A 9 5.67 -2.38 -9.68
N PHE A 10 5.93 -3.54 -10.29
CA PHE A 10 5.24 -4.78 -9.92
C PHE A 10 5.70 -5.34 -8.58
N GLU A 11 6.99 -5.27 -8.25
CA GLU A 11 7.49 -5.67 -6.93
C GLU A 11 6.91 -4.80 -5.80
N PHE A 12 6.56 -3.55 -6.10
CA PHE A 12 5.95 -2.63 -5.14
C PHE A 12 4.43 -2.87 -4.95
N VAL A 13 3.71 -3.20 -6.02
CA VAL A 13 2.25 -3.37 -5.97
C VAL A 13 1.83 -4.77 -5.51
N CYS A 14 2.59 -5.81 -5.87
CA CYS A 14 2.29 -7.18 -5.49
C CYS A 14 2.57 -7.45 -4.01
N ASP A 15 1.70 -8.22 -3.36
CA ASP A 15 1.91 -8.72 -2.01
C ASP A 15 2.53 -10.13 -2.08
N LYS A 16 3.86 -10.22 -1.97
CA LYS A 16 4.61 -11.49 -2.06
C LYS A 16 4.33 -12.44 -0.90
N GLU A 17 3.87 -11.93 0.23
CA GLU A 17 3.56 -12.70 1.44
C GLU A 17 2.05 -12.81 1.68
N GLY A 18 1.25 -12.27 0.75
CA GLY A 18 -0.20 -12.25 0.84
C GLY A 18 -0.80 -13.65 0.87
N PHE A 19 -1.94 -13.78 1.55
CA PHE A 19 -2.63 -15.07 1.68
C PHE A 19 -3.04 -15.68 0.33
N SER A 20 -3.36 -14.83 -0.65
CA SER A 20 -3.70 -15.30 -2.00
C SER A 20 -2.46 -15.36 -2.89
N PRO A 21 -2.10 -16.54 -3.43
CA PRO A 21 -1.00 -16.67 -4.40
C PRO A 21 -1.16 -15.79 -5.65
N LYS A 22 -2.39 -15.34 -5.95
CA LYS A 22 -2.69 -14.44 -7.06
C LYS A 22 -2.13 -13.03 -6.86
N TYR A 23 -1.82 -12.63 -5.63
CA TYR A 23 -1.30 -11.29 -5.31
C TYR A 23 0.22 -11.24 -5.39
N HIS A 24 0.89 -12.40 -5.48
CA HIS A 24 2.34 -12.53 -5.39
C HIS A 24 3.09 -11.99 -6.61
N LYS A 25 2.44 -11.98 -7.78
CA LYS A 25 3.06 -11.60 -9.06
C LYS A 25 2.04 -11.04 -10.05
N PRO A 26 2.47 -10.21 -11.01
CA PRO A 26 1.63 -9.77 -12.11
C PRO A 26 1.24 -10.93 -13.04
N PHE A 27 0.08 -10.81 -13.69
CA PHE A 27 -0.44 -11.79 -14.64
C PHE A 27 -1.23 -11.12 -15.76
N LEU A 28 -1.30 -11.76 -16.93
CA LEU A 28 -2.15 -11.33 -18.02
C LEU A 28 -3.59 -11.79 -17.72
N ASN A 29 -4.52 -10.86 -17.51
CA ASN A 29 -5.90 -11.20 -17.16
C ASN A 29 -6.72 -11.54 -18.39
N LYS A 30 -7.39 -12.69 -18.37
CA LYS A 30 -8.27 -13.17 -19.46
C LYS A 30 -9.53 -12.33 -19.65
N GLU A 31 -9.95 -11.58 -18.64
CA GLU A 31 -11.18 -10.78 -18.70
C GLU A 31 -11.07 -9.59 -19.66
N ASP A 32 -9.90 -8.94 -19.70
CA ASP A 32 -9.70 -7.70 -20.47
C ASP A 32 -8.40 -7.66 -21.28
N GLY A 33 -7.57 -8.71 -21.21
CA GLY A 33 -6.30 -8.79 -21.93
C GLY A 33 -5.22 -7.86 -21.40
N ASN A 34 -5.42 -7.22 -20.24
CA ASN A 34 -4.43 -6.36 -19.60
C ASN A 34 -3.60 -7.12 -18.57
N VAL A 35 -2.43 -6.59 -18.24
CA VAL A 35 -1.60 -7.11 -17.15
C VAL A 35 -2.06 -6.49 -15.84
N TRP A 36 -2.40 -7.35 -14.88
CA TRP A 36 -2.92 -6.98 -13.56
C TRP A 36 -1.90 -7.29 -12.47
N ALA A 37 -1.82 -6.41 -11.47
CA ALA A 37 -1.06 -6.62 -10.23
C ALA A 37 -1.82 -6.01 -9.05
N THR A 38 -1.82 -6.68 -7.90
CA THR A 38 -2.62 -6.25 -6.75
C THR A 38 -2.09 -6.79 -5.42
N ASP A 39 -2.36 -6.05 -4.34
CA ASP A 39 -2.24 -6.50 -2.94
C ASP A 39 -3.62 -6.67 -2.26
N GLY A 40 -4.70 -6.65 -3.05
CA GLY A 40 -6.09 -6.67 -2.57
C GLY A 40 -6.68 -5.31 -2.18
N ARG A 41 -5.87 -4.24 -2.11
CA ARG A 41 -6.31 -2.86 -1.78
C ARG A 41 -5.99 -1.86 -2.88
N ILE A 42 -4.89 -2.08 -3.60
CA ILE A 42 -4.58 -1.45 -4.88
C ILE A 42 -4.65 -2.49 -6.00
N LEU A 43 -5.21 -2.12 -7.15
CA LEU A 43 -5.15 -2.91 -8.38
C LEU A 43 -4.58 -2.02 -9.49
N LEU A 44 -3.44 -2.44 -10.03
CA LEU A 44 -2.77 -1.82 -11.15
C LEU A 44 -3.08 -2.61 -12.43
N ILE A 45 -3.55 -1.92 -13.46
CA ILE A 45 -3.94 -2.49 -14.76
C ILE A 45 -3.17 -1.76 -15.85
N ILE A 46 -2.40 -2.50 -16.64
CA ILE A 46 -1.53 -1.94 -17.69
C ILE A 46 -1.73 -2.73 -18.99
N SER A 47 -1.83 -2.01 -20.11
CA SER A 47 -1.83 -2.65 -21.43
C SER A 47 -0.51 -3.37 -21.67
N PRO A 48 -0.50 -4.65 -22.14
CA PRO A 48 0.73 -5.39 -22.40
C PRO A 48 1.64 -4.70 -23.42
N GLU A 49 1.10 -3.84 -24.29
CA GLU A 49 1.87 -3.06 -25.25
C GLU A 49 2.79 -2.02 -24.58
N ARG A 50 2.53 -1.65 -23.33
CA ARG A 50 3.37 -0.74 -22.53
C ARG A 50 4.48 -1.48 -21.76
N LEU A 51 4.47 -2.81 -21.76
CA LEU A 51 5.37 -3.65 -20.96
C LEU A 51 6.39 -4.37 -21.84
N GLU A 52 7.60 -4.57 -21.34
CA GLU A 52 8.68 -5.30 -22.01
C GLU A 52 8.52 -6.82 -21.82
N GLN A 53 8.10 -7.25 -20.62
CA GLN A 53 7.95 -8.66 -20.31
C GLN A 53 6.61 -9.24 -20.79
N LYS A 54 6.61 -10.57 -20.97
CA LYS A 54 5.39 -11.35 -21.17
C LYS A 54 4.96 -11.97 -19.85
N TYR A 55 3.66 -12.01 -19.62
CA TYR A 55 3.08 -12.52 -18.37
C TYR A 55 2.25 -13.77 -18.65
N MET A 56 2.28 -14.68 -17.68
CA MET A 56 1.43 -15.86 -17.70
C MET A 56 -0.03 -15.44 -17.55
N GLU A 57 -0.91 -16.12 -18.28
CA GLU A 57 -2.34 -15.89 -18.16
C GLU A 57 -2.90 -16.38 -16.82
N ASP A 58 -3.78 -15.59 -16.23
CA ASP A 58 -4.64 -15.99 -15.13
C ASP A 58 -5.98 -15.25 -15.25
N SER A 59 -6.93 -15.55 -14.37
CA SER A 59 -8.22 -14.89 -14.29
C SER A 59 -8.45 -14.36 -12.89
N LEU A 60 -8.75 -13.06 -12.81
CA LEU A 60 -9.27 -12.45 -11.61
C LEU A 60 -10.46 -11.59 -12.02
N LYS A 61 -11.64 -11.95 -11.53
CA LYS A 61 -12.84 -11.14 -11.69
C LYS A 61 -13.01 -10.28 -10.45
N VAL A 62 -12.89 -8.98 -10.61
CA VAL A 62 -13.13 -8.02 -9.53
C VAL A 62 -14.56 -7.51 -9.65
N THR A 63 -15.37 -7.81 -8.64
CA THR A 63 -16.77 -7.34 -8.51
C THR A 63 -16.88 -6.03 -7.74
N SER A 64 -15.81 -5.22 -7.70
CA SER A 64 -15.85 -3.93 -7.00
C SER A 64 -16.92 -3.03 -7.62
N CYS A 65 -17.76 -2.44 -6.77
CA CYS A 65 -18.67 -1.39 -7.22
C CYS A 65 -17.84 -0.16 -7.63
N VAL A 66 -17.88 0.17 -8.92
CA VAL A 66 -17.29 1.39 -9.47
C VAL A 66 -18.46 2.30 -9.81
N TRP A 67 -18.48 3.48 -9.21
CA TRP A 67 -19.46 4.52 -9.51
C TRP A 67 -18.75 5.64 -10.24
N GLU A 68 -19.04 5.75 -11.54
CA GLU A 68 -18.47 6.78 -12.40
C GLU A 68 -18.84 8.17 -11.90
N SER A 69 -17.88 9.09 -12.00
CA SER A 69 -18.04 10.49 -11.64
C SER A 69 -17.46 11.37 -12.75
N ALA A 70 -17.85 12.64 -12.78
CA ALA A 70 -17.19 13.60 -13.66
C ALA A 70 -15.67 13.55 -13.43
N PRO A 71 -14.84 13.35 -14.48
CA PRO A 71 -13.41 13.20 -14.30
C PRO A 71 -12.77 14.44 -13.67
N LYS A 72 -12.04 14.24 -12.59
CA LYS A 72 -11.23 15.29 -11.95
C LYS A 72 -9.75 14.99 -12.07
N VAL A 73 -8.93 16.02 -12.13
CA VAL A 73 -7.47 15.87 -12.21
C VAL A 73 -6.91 15.81 -10.79
N VAL A 74 -6.09 14.78 -10.54
CA VAL A 74 -5.31 14.62 -9.31
C VAL A 74 -3.84 14.80 -9.66
N ARG A 75 -3.21 15.87 -9.16
CA ARG A 75 -1.78 16.09 -9.36
C ARG A 75 -0.95 15.35 -8.32
N LEU A 76 0.21 14.88 -8.75
CA LEU A 76 1.22 14.29 -7.88
C LEU A 76 1.62 15.27 -6.75
N GLU A 77 1.78 16.54 -7.09
CA GLU A 77 2.08 17.61 -6.14
C GLU A 77 1.00 17.76 -5.05
N SER A 78 -0.29 17.67 -5.43
CA SER A 78 -1.40 17.75 -4.46
C SER A 78 -1.41 16.56 -3.50
N ILE A 79 -1.05 15.37 -3.99
CA ILE A 79 -0.87 14.18 -3.16
C ILE A 79 0.30 14.38 -2.18
N GLU A 80 1.43 14.90 -2.65
CA GLU A 80 2.61 15.19 -1.82
C GLU A 80 2.31 16.20 -0.71
N LYS A 81 1.63 17.29 -1.04
CA LYS A 81 1.19 18.30 -0.06
C LYS A 81 0.29 17.68 1.01
N ALA A 82 -0.67 16.85 0.61
CA ALA A 82 -1.57 16.19 1.54
C ALA A 82 -0.82 15.24 2.49
N LEU A 83 0.14 14.46 1.97
CA LEU A 83 0.96 13.57 2.80
C LEU A 83 1.86 14.34 3.78
N LEU A 84 2.44 15.46 3.35
CA LEU A 84 3.26 16.32 4.22
C LEU A 84 2.44 16.99 5.34
N ALA A 85 1.17 17.28 5.07
CA ALA A 85 0.27 17.87 6.07
C ALA A 85 -0.30 16.85 7.08
N CYS A 86 -0.11 15.55 6.84
CA CYS A 86 -0.47 14.51 7.82
C CYS A 86 0.46 14.57 9.05
N PRO A 87 0.04 14.02 10.21
CA PRO A 87 0.96 13.74 11.30
C PRO A 87 2.15 12.94 10.80
N GLN A 88 3.36 13.42 11.09
CA GLN A 88 4.59 12.76 10.67
C GLN A 88 5.08 11.84 11.78
N VAL A 89 5.41 10.60 11.44
CA VAL A 89 5.96 9.59 12.34
C VAL A 89 7.31 9.12 11.82
N GLU A 90 8.18 8.68 12.74
CA GLU A 90 9.49 8.15 12.37
C GLU A 90 9.34 6.74 11.79
N GLU A 91 9.95 6.51 10.63
CA GLU A 91 10.06 5.18 10.05
C GLU A 91 10.88 4.29 10.97
N LYS A 92 10.31 3.13 11.30
CA LYS A 92 10.96 2.13 12.15
C LYS A 92 11.31 0.91 11.33
N ILE A 93 12.57 0.48 11.42
CA ILE A 93 13.00 -0.81 10.92
C ILE A 93 12.87 -1.80 12.06
N SER A 94 12.00 -2.80 11.87
CA SER A 94 11.88 -3.92 12.78
C SER A 94 12.69 -5.09 12.24
N THR A 95 13.65 -5.57 13.03
CA THR A 95 14.38 -6.81 12.74
C THR A 95 14.02 -7.87 13.76
N LYS A 96 14.18 -9.14 13.39
CA LYS A 96 14.11 -10.22 14.37
C LYS A 96 15.19 -9.98 15.43
N CYS A 97 14.88 -10.29 16.68
CA CYS A 97 15.87 -10.29 17.73
C CYS A 97 16.82 -11.47 17.49
N ASP A 98 18.10 -11.16 17.26
CA ASP A 98 19.13 -12.18 16.98
C ASP A 98 19.29 -13.17 18.14
N GLU A 99 19.06 -12.72 19.37
CA GLU A 99 19.23 -13.53 20.59
C GLU A 99 18.22 -14.68 20.67
N CYS A 100 16.94 -14.40 20.41
CA CYS A 100 15.87 -15.42 20.46
C CYS A 100 15.43 -15.90 19.07
N GLY A 101 16.15 -15.52 18.00
CA GLY A 101 15.80 -15.87 16.63
C GLY A 101 14.41 -15.38 16.18
N GLY A 102 13.85 -14.38 16.84
CA GLY A 102 12.49 -13.90 16.57
C GLY A 102 11.38 -14.50 17.42
N ILE A 103 11.68 -15.47 18.30
CA ILE A 103 10.68 -16.21 19.07
C ILE A 103 10.11 -15.37 20.22
N GLY A 104 10.92 -14.48 20.78
CA GLY A 104 10.58 -13.71 21.97
C GLY A 104 11.00 -14.38 23.28
N GLU A 105 11.33 -15.66 23.24
CA GLU A 105 11.72 -16.45 24.42
C GLU A 105 13.12 -17.07 24.26
N VAL A 106 13.80 -17.33 25.38
CA VAL A 106 15.08 -18.06 25.42
C VAL A 106 15.05 -19.13 26.50
N TRP A 107 15.78 -20.22 26.25
CA TRP A 107 15.90 -21.33 27.19
C TRP A 107 16.91 -21.02 28.30
N TRP A 108 16.47 -21.12 29.55
CA TRP A 108 17.34 -20.99 30.71
C TRP A 108 17.56 -22.32 31.38
N THR A 109 18.81 -22.60 31.72
CA THR A 109 19.21 -23.73 32.55
C THR A 109 19.86 -23.22 33.83
N TYR A 110 19.28 -23.56 34.97
CA TYR A 110 19.84 -23.30 36.29
C TYR A 110 20.26 -24.63 36.93
N LYS A 111 21.47 -24.67 37.50
CA LYS A 111 21.95 -25.81 38.28
C LYS A 111 22.09 -25.39 39.73
N ASP A 112 21.40 -26.08 40.62
CA ASP A 112 21.43 -25.75 42.05
C ASP A 112 22.65 -26.33 42.77
N LYS A 113 22.75 -26.04 44.08
CA LYS A 113 23.83 -26.52 44.95
C LYS A 113 23.84 -28.04 45.16
N HIS A 114 22.71 -28.72 44.89
CA HIS A 114 22.57 -30.17 44.96
C HIS A 114 22.89 -30.82 43.60
N GLY A 115 23.15 -30.01 42.58
CA GLY A 115 23.47 -30.45 41.23
C GLY A 115 22.26 -30.77 40.37
N GLU A 116 21.05 -30.47 40.84
CA GLU A 116 19.82 -30.65 40.08
C GLU A 116 19.71 -29.58 38.99
N ARG A 117 19.25 -29.99 37.81
CA ARG A 117 19.07 -29.13 36.64
C ARG A 117 17.61 -28.70 36.54
N HIS A 118 17.39 -27.40 36.51
CA HIS A 118 16.09 -26.76 36.35
C HIS A 118 16.09 -26.03 35.01
N ASP A 119 15.17 -26.37 34.12
CA ASP A 119 15.05 -25.77 32.80
C ASP A 119 13.72 -25.02 32.66
N LYS A 120 13.75 -23.84 32.01
CA LYS A 120 12.54 -23.06 31.77
C LYS A 120 12.70 -22.09 30.61
N ASP A 121 11.63 -21.89 29.85
CA ASP A 121 11.52 -20.80 28.87
C ASP A 121 11.13 -19.50 29.58
N TRP A 122 11.81 -18.43 29.22
CA TRP A 122 11.52 -17.08 29.70
C TRP A 122 11.61 -16.09 28.55
N ASP A 123 10.95 -14.96 28.72
CA ASP A 123 11.10 -13.81 27.85
C ASP A 123 12.58 -13.52 27.61
N CYS A 124 12.93 -13.36 26.33
CA CYS A 124 14.24 -12.96 25.90
C CYS A 124 14.57 -11.61 26.53
N PRO A 125 15.61 -11.50 27.36
CA PRO A 125 15.92 -10.27 28.09
C PRO A 125 16.37 -9.13 27.16
N ILE A 126 16.66 -9.45 25.90
CA ILE A 126 17.18 -8.52 24.89
C ILE A 126 16.07 -7.85 24.08
N CYS A 127 14.92 -8.52 23.91
CA CYS A 127 13.73 -7.93 23.27
C CYS A 127 12.50 -7.94 24.18
N TYR A 128 12.67 -8.28 25.46
CA TYR A 128 11.63 -8.28 26.48
C TYR A 128 10.36 -9.03 26.06
N GLY A 129 10.53 -10.22 25.48
CA GLY A 129 9.39 -11.04 25.03
C GLY A 129 8.87 -10.71 23.63
N GLU A 130 9.25 -9.58 23.03
CA GLU A 130 8.64 -9.15 21.75
C GLU A 130 9.10 -9.98 20.54
N GLY A 131 10.27 -10.62 20.62
CA GLY A 131 10.89 -11.31 19.50
C GLY A 131 11.44 -10.38 18.41
N ILE A 132 11.08 -9.10 18.42
CA ILE A 132 11.52 -8.10 17.45
C ILE A 132 12.27 -6.97 18.13
N LYS A 133 13.16 -6.30 17.39
CA LYS A 133 13.77 -5.03 17.77
C LYS A 133 13.39 -3.99 16.74
N SER A 134 12.79 -2.89 17.19
CA SER A 134 12.54 -1.74 16.34
C SER A 134 13.61 -0.68 16.58
N ARG A 135 14.13 -0.10 15.50
CA ARG A 135 14.98 1.10 15.56
C ARG A 135 14.41 2.18 14.66
N GLY A 136 14.41 3.41 15.15
CA GLY A 136 14.11 4.59 14.34
C GLY A 136 15.19 4.80 13.28
N THR A 137 14.80 5.23 12.09
CA THR A 137 15.72 5.56 10.99
C THR A 137 16.11 7.04 10.95
N GLY A 138 15.45 7.88 11.75
CA GLY A 138 15.49 9.34 11.65
C GLY A 138 14.71 9.91 10.45
N GLN A 139 14.14 9.07 9.57
CA GLN A 139 13.31 9.52 8.45
C GLN A 139 11.86 9.64 8.89
N LEU A 140 11.23 10.75 8.56
CA LEU A 140 9.82 11.01 8.85
C LEU A 140 8.96 10.70 7.61
N HIS A 141 7.78 10.15 7.87
CA HIS A 141 6.74 9.96 6.86
C HIS A 141 5.35 10.20 7.44
N ALA A 142 4.36 10.38 6.57
CA ALA A 142 2.96 10.46 6.98
C ALA A 142 2.56 9.21 7.78
N ASP A 143 1.90 9.40 8.93
CA ASP A 143 1.35 8.32 9.73
C ASP A 143 0.48 7.43 8.82
N PRO A 144 0.86 6.16 8.61
CA PRO A 144 0.23 5.29 7.61
C PRO A 144 -1.24 5.00 7.92
N TYR A 145 -1.68 5.20 9.16
CA TYR A 145 -3.05 5.00 9.61
C TYR A 145 -3.90 6.28 9.54
N PHE A 146 -3.29 7.45 9.36
CA PHE A 146 -4.02 8.70 9.23
C PHE A 146 -4.89 8.71 7.98
N LEU A 147 -6.12 9.23 8.10
CA LEU A 147 -7.05 9.27 6.98
C LEU A 147 -6.89 10.57 6.17
N ILE A 148 -6.83 10.41 4.86
CA ILE A 148 -6.78 11.48 3.87
C ILE A 148 -8.04 11.41 3.01
N LYS A 149 -8.69 12.56 2.83
CA LYS A 149 -9.86 12.70 1.97
C LYS A 149 -9.41 12.96 0.54
N LEU A 150 -9.97 12.22 -0.41
CA LEU A 150 -9.74 12.41 -1.84
C LEU A 150 -11.10 12.31 -2.55
N GLY A 151 -11.63 13.47 -2.90
CA GLY A 151 -13.00 13.62 -3.39
C GLY A 151 -14.02 13.24 -2.32
N GLU A 152 -14.91 12.31 -2.66
CA GLU A 152 -15.95 11.74 -1.81
C GLU A 152 -15.46 10.57 -0.94
N ALA A 153 -14.24 10.07 -1.18
CA ALA A 153 -13.68 8.91 -0.52
C ALA A 153 -12.58 9.26 0.49
N TYR A 154 -12.36 8.35 1.42
CA TYR A 154 -11.29 8.43 2.42
C TYR A 154 -10.33 7.27 2.25
N PHE A 155 -9.05 7.52 2.47
CA PHE A 155 -7.98 6.54 2.32
C PHE A 155 -7.01 6.68 3.47
N SER A 156 -6.41 5.58 3.93
CA SER A 156 -5.27 5.72 4.83
C SER A 156 -4.06 6.28 4.07
N ALA A 157 -3.23 7.07 4.74
CA ALA A 157 -2.07 7.70 4.14
C ALA A 157 -1.12 6.68 3.49
N LYS A 158 -1.04 5.46 4.04
CA LYS A 158 -0.33 4.32 3.42
C LYS A 158 -0.72 4.09 1.95
N TYR A 159 -2.01 4.12 1.64
CA TYR A 159 -2.48 3.84 0.27
C TYR A 159 -2.37 5.06 -0.65
N ILE A 160 -2.44 6.28 -0.10
CA ILE A 160 -2.13 7.50 -0.85
C ILE A 160 -0.63 7.58 -1.18
N GLU A 161 0.24 7.18 -0.26
CA GLU A 161 1.68 7.02 -0.50
C GLU A 161 1.94 5.96 -1.59
N LYS A 162 1.19 4.86 -1.58
CA LYS A 162 1.23 3.87 -2.68
C LYS A 162 0.83 4.47 -4.01
N LEU A 163 -0.26 5.24 -4.06
CA LEU A 163 -0.68 5.94 -5.28
C LEU A 163 0.42 6.86 -5.81
N LYS A 164 0.99 7.71 -4.94
CA LYS A 164 2.11 8.61 -5.25
C LYS A 164 3.28 7.84 -5.88
N ARG A 165 3.70 6.74 -5.26
CA ARG A 165 4.82 5.94 -5.75
C ARG A 165 4.52 5.25 -7.08
N CYS A 166 3.30 4.73 -7.28
CA CYS A 166 2.87 4.21 -8.57
C CYS A 166 2.93 5.28 -9.66
N MET A 167 2.42 6.49 -9.40
CA MET A 167 2.46 7.60 -10.36
C MET A 167 3.90 7.98 -10.75
N ARG A 168 4.82 8.06 -9.77
CA ARG A 168 6.25 8.29 -10.03
C ARG A 168 6.89 7.19 -10.88
N LEU A 169 6.62 5.93 -10.59
CA LEU A 169 7.16 4.79 -11.34
C LEU A 169 6.59 4.69 -12.76
N LEU A 170 5.39 5.24 -12.97
CA LEU A 170 4.73 5.38 -14.27
C LEU A 170 5.13 6.65 -15.03
N ASP A 171 5.99 7.49 -14.46
CA ASP A 171 6.41 8.78 -15.02
C ASP A 171 5.22 9.71 -15.30
N SER A 172 4.31 9.83 -14.33
CA SER A 172 3.04 10.54 -14.45
C SER A 172 2.88 11.62 -13.38
N ASP A 173 2.80 12.89 -13.78
CA ASP A 173 2.61 14.04 -12.88
C ASP A 173 1.14 14.24 -12.46
N TYR A 174 0.21 13.60 -13.15
CA TYR A 174 -1.22 13.64 -12.81
C TYR A 174 -1.90 12.30 -13.10
N ALA A 175 -3.11 12.13 -12.57
CA ALA A 175 -4.03 11.08 -12.93
C ALA A 175 -5.46 11.63 -13.00
N LEU A 176 -6.29 11.11 -13.90
CA LEU A 176 -7.71 11.42 -13.98
C LEU A 176 -8.48 10.50 -13.03
N LEU A 177 -9.12 11.08 -12.02
CA LEU A 177 -10.06 10.40 -11.14
C LEU A 177 -11.41 10.25 -11.85
N THR A 178 -11.67 9.07 -12.43
CA THR A 178 -12.85 8.80 -13.27
C THR A 178 -14.00 8.13 -12.52
N ALA A 179 -13.72 7.59 -11.34
CA ALA A 179 -14.71 7.05 -10.43
C ALA A 179 -14.27 7.32 -9.00
N ASN A 180 -15.19 7.75 -8.15
CA ASN A 180 -14.90 8.07 -6.76
C ASN A 180 -16.18 7.97 -5.92
N SER A 181 -16.15 7.09 -4.93
CA SER A 181 -17.29 6.83 -4.05
C SER A 181 -16.79 6.44 -2.67
N PRO A 182 -17.50 6.81 -1.58
CA PRO A 182 -17.13 6.42 -0.22
C PRO A 182 -17.04 4.91 0.00
N ARG A 183 -17.72 4.10 -0.83
CA ARG A 183 -17.79 2.64 -0.68
C ARG A 183 -17.26 1.87 -1.89
N GLY A 184 -16.89 2.58 -2.95
CA GLY A 184 -16.50 1.98 -4.22
C GLY A 184 -15.05 2.21 -4.53
N ALA A 185 -14.48 1.37 -5.38
CA ALA A 185 -13.12 1.57 -5.83
C ALA A 185 -13.02 2.94 -6.52
N SER A 186 -12.05 3.74 -6.10
CA SER A 186 -11.68 4.94 -6.83
C SER A 186 -10.75 4.57 -7.97
N VAL A 187 -10.99 5.12 -9.16
CA VAL A 187 -10.26 4.79 -10.38
C VAL A 187 -9.46 6.00 -10.83
N PHE A 188 -8.15 5.82 -10.94
CA PHE A 188 -7.17 6.81 -11.37
C PHE A 188 -6.60 6.35 -12.71
N GLN A 189 -6.82 7.13 -13.76
CA GLN A 189 -6.31 6.88 -15.10
C GLN A 189 -5.09 7.76 -15.37
N THR A 190 -3.96 7.14 -15.65
CA THR A 190 -2.75 7.80 -16.20
C THR A 190 -2.63 7.48 -17.68
N ASP A 191 -1.66 8.08 -18.36
CA ASP A 191 -1.36 7.78 -19.76
C ASP A 191 -0.88 6.33 -19.97
N ASN A 192 -0.34 5.71 -18.92
CA ASN A 192 0.32 4.41 -18.99
C ASN A 192 -0.44 3.29 -18.29
N ALA A 193 -1.31 3.60 -17.33
CA ALA A 193 -1.97 2.63 -16.48
C ALA A 193 -3.31 3.12 -15.91
N LYS A 194 -4.16 2.17 -15.55
CA LYS A 194 -5.31 2.37 -14.68
C LYS A 194 -4.96 1.84 -13.28
N ILE A 195 -5.21 2.65 -12.26
CA ILE A 195 -4.98 2.31 -10.86
C ILE A 195 -6.32 2.36 -10.14
N MET A 196 -6.70 1.29 -9.45
CA MET A 196 -7.89 1.24 -8.61
C MET A 196 -7.49 1.16 -7.15
N LEU A 197 -8.10 1.98 -6.30
CA LEU A 197 -7.87 1.99 -4.87
C LEU A 197 -9.17 1.79 -4.11
N MET A 198 -9.14 0.86 -3.15
CA MET A 198 -10.26 0.64 -2.25
C MET A 198 -10.28 1.70 -1.14
N PRO A 199 -11.42 2.39 -0.92
CA PRO A 199 -11.53 3.37 0.15
C PRO A 199 -11.47 2.70 1.53
N HIS A 200 -11.09 3.50 2.52
CA HIS A 200 -11.25 3.18 3.92
C HIS A 200 -12.72 3.40 4.32
N PRO A 201 -13.43 2.37 4.79
CA PRO A 201 -14.83 2.51 5.17
C PRO A 201 -14.93 3.30 6.49
N ILE A 202 -15.43 4.53 6.41
CA ILE A 202 -15.73 5.36 7.60
C ILE A 202 -17.15 5.03 8.08
N SER A 203 -17.27 4.64 9.35
CA SER A 203 -18.57 4.53 10.03
C SER A 203 -18.94 5.88 10.66
N LYS A 204 -20.24 6.19 10.78
CA LYS A 204 -20.71 7.46 11.38
C LYS A 204 -20.29 7.65 12.86
N GLU A 205 -19.78 6.60 13.50
CA GLU A 205 -19.37 6.58 14.91
C GLU A 205 -17.86 6.73 15.09
N SER A 206 -17.09 6.76 13.99
CA SER A 206 -15.64 6.96 14.06
C SER A 206 -15.32 8.43 14.31
N ASN A 207 -14.70 8.70 15.46
CA ASN A 207 -14.05 9.98 15.80
C ASN A 207 -12.70 10.13 15.08
N ASP A 208 -12.59 9.60 13.85
CA ASP A 208 -11.35 9.64 13.09
C ASP A 208 -11.05 11.11 12.77
N GLY A 209 -9.96 11.60 13.35
CA GLY A 209 -9.61 13.00 13.45
C GLY A 209 -9.55 13.74 12.10
N ILE A 210 -9.62 15.07 12.22
CA ILE A 210 -9.61 16.08 11.15
C ILE A 210 -8.78 15.64 9.94
N CYS A 211 -9.46 15.47 8.81
CA CYS A 211 -8.92 14.86 7.61
C CYS A 211 -8.20 15.90 6.74
N VAL A 212 -6.93 15.66 6.40
CA VAL A 212 -6.25 16.39 5.31
C VAL A 212 -6.92 15.99 4.00
N SER A 213 -7.10 16.94 3.09
CA SER A 213 -7.73 16.68 1.78
C SER A 213 -6.74 16.85 0.64
N VAL A 214 -6.83 15.98 -0.37
CA VAL A 214 -6.13 16.16 -1.64
C VAL A 214 -6.93 17.11 -2.52
N GLU A 215 -6.29 18.18 -2.99
CA GLU A 215 -6.88 19.12 -3.93
C GLU A 215 -7.11 18.46 -5.28
N LEU A 216 -8.29 18.69 -5.86
CA LEU A 216 -8.72 18.18 -7.15
C LEU A 216 -8.99 19.35 -8.09
N GLU A 217 -8.51 19.26 -9.32
CA GLU A 217 -8.80 20.26 -10.36
C GLU A 217 -9.90 19.73 -11.29
N GLU A 218 -10.69 20.64 -11.87
CA GLU A 218 -11.62 20.28 -12.93
C GLU A 218 -10.84 19.93 -14.20
N ASN A 219 -11.34 18.95 -14.97
CA ASN A 219 -10.75 18.62 -16.25
C ASN A 219 -11.21 19.63 -17.31
N GLU A 220 -10.54 20.77 -17.40
CA GLU A 220 -10.89 21.88 -18.30
C GLU A 220 -10.84 21.50 -19.79
N SER A 221 -10.24 20.36 -20.14
CA SER A 221 -10.19 19.81 -21.51
C SER A 221 -11.54 19.32 -22.08
N LEU A 222 -12.62 19.34 -21.28
CA LEU A 222 -13.99 19.01 -21.71
C LEU A 222 -14.97 20.20 -21.61
N ALA A 223 -14.47 21.41 -21.36
CA ALA A 223 -15.27 22.64 -21.30
C ALA A 223 -15.39 23.38 -22.66
N LEU A 224 -15.04 22.74 -23.78
CA LEU A 224 -15.19 23.26 -25.14
C LEU A 224 -15.94 22.27 -26.04
#